data_AF-A0A1W2CR37-F1
#
_entry.id   AF-A0A1W2CR37-F1
#
_cell.length_a   1.000
_cell.length_b   1.000
_cell.length_c   1.000
_cell.angle_alpha   90.00
_cell.angle_beta   90.00
_cell.angle_gamma   90.00
#
_symmetry.space_group_name_H-M   'P 1'
#
loop_
_entity.id
_entity.type
_entity.pdbx_description
1 polymer ?
#
loop_
_entity_poly.entity_id
_entity_poly.type
_entity_poly.pdbx_seq_one_letter_code
_entity_poly.pdbx_strand_id
1 'polypeptide(L)' 'MEDKDKYTGADFIDMDNDYEVLYWTSQLKVTNDELKEAVREVGNKIELVKVYLNKA' A
#
# COMPACT_ATOMS: atom_id res chain seq x y z
N MET A 1 14.46 -17.64 15.75
CA MET A 1 14.40 -17.25 14.33
C MET A 1 14.49 -15.74 14.34
N GLU A 2 15.53 -15.18 13.73
CA GLU A 2 15.77 -13.72 13.77
C GLU A 2 14.67 -13.01 12.98
N ASP A 3 13.85 -12.24 13.69
CA ASP A 3 12.86 -11.33 13.13
C ASP A 3 13.57 -10.30 12.22
N LYS A 4 13.65 -10.60 10.93
CA LYS A 4 14.31 -9.79 9.90
C LYS A 4 13.38 -8.74 9.25
N ASP A 5 12.23 -8.46 9.85
CA ASP A 5 11.28 -7.45 9.34
C ASP A 5 11.39 -6.10 10.06
N LYS A 6 12.62 -5.63 10.31
CA LYS A 6 12.88 -4.27 10.82
C LYS A 6 12.90 -3.20 9.72
N TYR A 7 12.14 -3.40 8.64
CA TYR A 7 11.49 -2.27 7.99
C TYR A 7 10.07 -2.26 8.52
N THR A 8 9.83 -1.48 9.58
CA THR A 8 8.49 -1.08 10.03
C THR A 8 7.88 -0.16 8.97
N GLY A 9 7.77 -0.66 7.75
CA GLY A 9 7.27 0.01 6.56
C GLY A 9 5.82 0.33 6.81
N ALA A 10 5.44 1.56 6.49
CA ALA A 10 4.16 2.15 6.87
C ALA A 10 3.01 1.13 6.83
N ASP A 11 2.42 0.87 8.00
CA ASP A 11 1.24 0.01 8.11
C ASP A 11 0.06 0.57 7.30
N PHE A 12 0.14 1.86 6.93
CA PHE A 12 -0.89 2.64 6.29
C PHE A 12 -0.33 3.40 5.09
N ILE A 13 -1.19 3.66 4.11
CA ILE A 13 -0.94 4.46 2.92
C ILE A 13 -1.48 5.87 3.18
N ASP A 14 -0.62 6.88 3.17
CA ASP A 14 -1.06 8.27 3.15
C ASP A 14 -1.44 8.69 1.71
N MET A 15 -2.75 8.84 1.48
CA MET A 15 -3.29 9.26 0.19
C MET A 15 -3.17 10.77 -0.06
N ASP A 16 -2.87 11.57 0.97
CA ASP A 16 -2.66 13.02 0.85
C ASP A 16 -1.18 13.35 0.55
N ASN A 17 -0.28 12.36 0.66
CA ASN A 17 1.13 12.49 0.33
C ASN A 17 1.42 11.91 -1.06
N ASP A 18 1.57 12.79 -2.06
CA ASP A 18 1.85 12.40 -3.45
C ASP A 18 3.09 11.49 -3.59
N TYR A 19 4.12 11.68 -2.76
CA TYR A 19 5.32 10.84 -2.81
C TYR A 19 5.02 9.41 -2.37
N GLU A 20 4.16 9.26 -1.37
CA GLU A 20 3.77 7.96 -0.83
C GLU A 20 2.83 7.22 -1.78
N VAL A 21 1.89 7.93 -2.40
CA VAL A 21 1.04 7.40 -3.48
C VAL A 21 1.90 6.90 -4.64
N LEU A 22 2.87 7.70 -5.10
CA LEU A 22 3.79 7.30 -6.17
C LEU A 22 4.68 6.11 -5.77
N TYR A 23 5.13 6.06 -4.53
CA TYR A 23 5.90 4.94 -4.01
C TYR A 23 5.06 3.65 -4.07
N TRP A 24 3.85 3.66 -3.50
CA TRP A 24 3.01 2.46 -3.42
C TRP A 24 2.47 2.02 -4.78
N THR A 25 2.07 2.94 -5.65
CA THR A 25 1.68 2.59 -7.02
C THR A 25 2.81 1.92 -7.80
N SER A 26 4.05 2.41 -7.63
CA SER A 26 5.25 1.79 -8.22
C SER A 26 5.53 0.40 -7.64
N GLN A 27 5.46 0.25 -6.30
CA GLN A 27 5.68 -1.04 -5.63
C GLN A 27 4.62 -2.09 -6.02
N LEU A 28 3.35 -1.69 -6.05
CA LEU A 28 2.21 -2.57 -6.33
C LEU A 28 1.97 -2.75 -7.84
N LYS A 29 2.62 -1.95 -8.68
CA LYS A 29 2.45 -1.90 -10.14
C LYS A 29 0.98 -1.70 -10.51
N VAL A 30 0.37 -0.69 -9.91
CA VAL A 30 -1.01 -0.26 -10.14
C VAL A 30 -1.04 1.23 -10.45
N THR A 31 -2.15 1.68 -11.00
CA THR A 31 -2.41 3.10 -11.23
C THR A 31 -2.83 3.81 -9.93
N ASN A 32 -2.74 5.14 -9.91
CA ASN A 32 -3.23 5.94 -8.78
C ASN A 32 -4.72 5.72 -8.52
N ASP A 33 -5.51 5.50 -9.58
CA ASP A 33 -6.94 5.25 -9.47
C ASP A 33 -7.23 3.88 -8.83
N GLU A 34 -6.52 2.82 -9.24
CA GLU A 34 -6.62 1.49 -8.61
C GLU A 34 -6.19 1.51 -7.13
N LEU A 35 -5.12 2.24 -6.81
CA LEU A 35 -4.69 2.40 -5.42
C LEU A 35 -5.75 3.13 -4.58
N LYS A 36 -6.32 4.22 -5.12
CA LYS A 36 -7.36 5.01 -4.46
C LYS A 36 -8.65 4.23 -4.28
N GLU A 37 -9.03 3.41 -5.25
CA GLU A 37 -10.17 2.51 -5.15
C GLU A 37 -9.94 1.47 -4.04
N ALA A 38 -8.78 0.80 -4.04
CA ALA A 38 -8.45 -0.17 -3.00
C ALA A 38 -8.49 0.47 -1.60
N VAL A 39 -7.88 1.64 -1.42
CA VAL A 39 -7.91 2.36 -0.14
C VAL A 39 -9.32 2.77 0.27
N ARG A 40 -10.19 3.11 -0.69
CA ARG A 40 -11.61 3.40 -0.42
C ARG A 40 -12.37 2.17 0.06
N GLU A 41 -12.13 1.01 -0.54
CA GLU A 41 -12.87 -0.23 -0.23
C GLU A 41 -12.41 -0.92 1.04
N VAL A 42 -11.08 -1.01 1.28
CA VAL A 42 -10.52 -1.77 2.41
C VAL A 42 -9.83 -0.91 3.47
N GLY A 43 -9.80 0.41 3.27
CA GLY A 43 -9.04 1.34 4.11
C GLY A 43 -7.58 1.42 3.69
N ASN A 44 -6.83 2.29 4.37
CA ASN A 44 -5.45 2.58 3.98
C ASN A 44 -4.41 1.59 4.50
N LYS A 45 -4.80 0.47 5.12
CA LYS A 45 -3.82 -0.54 5.58
C LYS A 45 -3.16 -1.24 4.40
N ILE A 46 -1.83 -1.20 4.31
CA ILE A 46 -1.11 -1.74 3.15
C ILE A 46 -1.36 -3.23 2.94
N GLU A 47 -1.47 -4.02 4.01
CA GLU A 47 -1.76 -5.45 3.93
C GLU A 47 -3.12 -5.72 3.30
N LEU A 48 -4.15 -4.97 3.70
CA LEU A 48 -5.50 -5.12 3.15
C LEU A 48 -5.53 -4.69 1.68
N VAL A 49 -4.87 -3.58 1.35
CA VAL A 49 -4.75 -3.08 -0.02
C VAL A 49 -4.05 -4.09 -0.93
N LYS A 50 -2.95 -4.72 -0.47
CA LYS A 50 -2.26 -5.78 -1.20
C LYS A 50 -3.15 -7.00 -1.44
N VAL A 51 -3.93 -7.40 -0.44
CA VAL A 51 -4.89 -8.52 -0.57
C VAL A 51 -5.99 -8.18 -1.57
N TYR A 52 -6.56 -6.97 -1.50
CA TYR A 52 -7.59 -6.50 -2.45
C TYR A 52 -7.07 -6.46 -3.89
N LEU A 53 -5.88 -5.91 -4.10
CA LEU A 53 -5.24 -5.78 -5.41
C LEU A 53 -4.59 -7.09 -5.90
N ASN A 54 -4.60 -8.15 -5.09
CA ASN A 54 -3.91 -9.41 -5.34
C ASN A 54 -2.41 -9.22 -5.68
N LYS A 55 -1.72 -8.39 -4.89
CA LYS A 55 -0.30 -8.01 -5.02
C LYS A 55 0.57 -8.53 -3.86
N ALA A 56 0.26 -9.73 -3.36
CA ALA A 56 1.01 -10.38 -2.28
C ALA A 56 2.49 -10.59 -2.63
#